data_AF-A0A3B9S0I2-F1
#
_entry.id   AF-A0A3B9S0I2-F1
#
_cell.length_a   1.000
_cell.length_b   1.000
_cell.length_c   1.000
_cell.angle_alpha   90.00
_cell.angle_beta   90.00
_cell.angle_gamma   90.00
#
_symmetry.space_group_name_H-M   'P 1'
#
loop_
_entity.id
_entity.type
_entity.pdbx_description
1 polymer ?
#
loop_
_entity_poly.entity_id
_entity_poly.type
_entity_poly.pdbx_seq_one_letter_code
_entity_poly.pdbx_strand_id
1 'polypeptide(L)'
;MDFRSILMGVTFSFIWSSAFTSAKIIVSAASPLMVLSIRFLISGILGIVLARMMGQKIELDRVGWSVVVIIGISQNALYLAFNFIAM
;
A
#
# COMPACT_ATOMS: atom_id res chain seq x y z
N MET A 1 3.01 26.34 -9.62
CA MET A 1 2.97 25.37 -8.51
C MET A 1 1.94 25.88 -7.52
N ASP A 2 0.78 25.24 -7.47
CA ASP A 2 -0.31 25.66 -6.60
C ASP A 2 -0.01 25.31 -5.14
N PHE A 3 -0.26 26.24 -4.22
CA PHE A 3 -0.08 26.05 -2.78
C PHE A 3 -0.78 24.78 -2.26
N ARG A 4 -1.90 24.39 -2.89
CA ARG A 4 -2.62 23.13 -2.63
C ARG A 4 -1.77 21.89 -2.89
N SER A 5 -1.01 21.86 -3.99
CA SER A 5 -0.15 20.73 -4.35
C SER A 5 1.03 20.61 -3.39
N ILE A 6 1.58 21.74 -2.92
CA ILE A 6 2.62 21.77 -1.88
C ILE A 6 2.06 21.21 -0.57
N LEU A 7 0.87 21.63 -0.17
CA LEU A 7 0.22 21.14 1.05
C LEU A 7 -0.06 19.63 1.00
N MET A 8 -0.51 19.11 -0.15
CA MET A 8 -0.69 17.67 -0.36
C MET A 8 0.63 16.91 -0.23
N GLY A 9 1.72 17.42 -0.82
CA GLY A 9 3.05 16.82 -0.72
C GLY A 9 3.61 16.81 0.70
N VAL A 10 3.45 17.92 1.44
CA VAL A 10 3.90 18.01 2.85
C VAL A 10 3.11 17.06 3.73
N THR A 11 1.78 16.99 3.54
CA THR A 11 0.91 16.07 4.29
C THR A 11 1.28 14.61 4.01
N PHE A 12 1.53 14.27 2.75
CA PHE A 12 2.00 12.94 2.37
C PHE A 12 3.33 12.59 3.03
N SER A 13 4.32 13.50 3.00
CA SER A 13 5.62 13.29 3.64
C SER A 13 5.49 13.06 5.15
N PHE A 14 4.60 13.78 5.83
CA PHE A 14 4.33 13.60 7.25
C PHE A 14 3.73 12.22 7.56
N ILE A 15 2.69 11.83 6.81
CA ILE A 15 2.03 10.52 6.96
C ILE A 15 3.03 9.40 6.71
N TRP A 16 3.84 9.51 5.66
CA TRP A 16 4.82 8.50 5.29
C TRP A 16 5.93 8.35 6.33
N SER A 17 6.44 9.48 6.85
CA SER A 17 7.47 9.46 7.90
C SER A 17 6.98 8.81 9.20
N SER A 18 5.73 9.08 9.60
CA SER A 18 5.13 8.45 10.78
C SER A 18 4.93 6.94 10.61
N ALA A 19 4.60 6.49 9.40
CA ALA A 19 4.37 5.08 9.12
C ALA A 19 5.64 4.23 9.25
N PHE A 20 6.83 4.80 8.95
CA PHE A 20 8.11 4.12 9.07
C PHE A 20 8.48 3.81 10.54
N THR A 21 8.23 4.75 11.45
CA THR A 21 8.50 4.56 12.89
C THR A 21 7.64 3.44 13.48
N SER A 22 6.33 3.44 13.17
CA SER A 22 5.42 2.40 13.64
C SER A 22 5.74 1.02 13.04
N ALA A 23 6.17 0.96 11.77
CA ALA A 23 6.57 -0.30 11.15
C ALA A 23 7.76 -0.95 11.90
N LYS A 24 8.75 -0.15 12.32
CA LYS A 24 9.92 -0.64 13.07
C LYS A 24 9.54 -1.25 14.42
N ILE A 25 8.53 -0.71 15.08
CA ILE A 25 8.02 -1.20 16.37
C ILE A 25 7.20 -2.48 16.20
N ILE A 26 6.41 -2.59 15.13
CA ILE A 26 5.55 -3.77 14.95
C ILE A 26 6.37 -4.99 14.45
N VAL A 27 7.43 -4.76 13.66
CA VAL A 27 8.34 -5.81 13.20
C VAL A 27 9.15 -6.45 14.33
N SER A 28 9.33 -5.77 15.46
CA SER A 28 9.98 -6.38 16.63
C SER A 28 9.06 -7.35 17.39
N ALA A 29 7.74 -7.24 17.21
CA ALA A 29 6.74 -8.07 17.88
C ALA A 29 6.15 -9.17 16.98
N ALA A 30 6.18 -9.00 15.66
CA ALA A 30 5.62 -9.95 14.70
C ALA A 30 6.45 -10.03 13.42
N SER A 31 6.32 -11.11 12.66
CA SER A 31 7.05 -11.27 11.40
C SER A 31 6.71 -10.13 10.43
N PRO A 32 7.71 -9.47 9.83
CA PRO A 32 7.48 -8.32 8.96
C PRO A 32 6.54 -8.64 7.79
N LEU A 33 6.63 -9.85 7.24
CA LEU A 33 5.72 -10.31 6.19
C LEU A 33 4.24 -10.29 6.61
N MET A 34 3.92 -10.71 7.84
CA MET A 34 2.54 -10.78 8.33
C MET A 34 1.96 -9.37 8.53
N VAL A 35 2.76 -8.48 9.11
CA VAL A 35 2.39 -7.08 9.37
C VAL A 35 2.09 -6.35 8.07
N LEU A 36 2.94 -6.52 7.05
CA LEU A 36 2.72 -5.87 5.76
C LEU A 36 1.59 -6.52 4.96
N SER A 37 1.41 -7.84 5.05
CA SER A 37 0.27 -8.52 4.43
C SER A 37 -1.07 -7.99 4.98
N ILE A 38 -1.19 -7.85 6.31
CA ILE A 38 -2.39 -7.28 6.94
C ILE A 38 -2.58 -5.82 6.53
N ARG A 39 -1.51 -5.02 6.55
CA ARG A 39 -1.58 -3.60 6.15
C ARG A 39 -2.05 -3.43 4.71
N PHE A 40 -1.50 -4.20 3.77
CA PHE A 40 -1.92 -4.13 2.37
C PHE A 40 -3.31 -4.70 2.14
N LEU A 41 -3.72 -5.72 2.90
CA LEU A 41 -5.09 -6.22 2.88
C LEU A 41 -6.08 -5.13 3.30
N ILE A 42 -5.81 -4.44 4.41
CA ILE A 42 -6.63 -3.32 4.89
C ILE A 42 -6.67 -2.20 3.84
N SER A 43 -5.52 -1.84 3.27
CA SER A 43 -5.45 -0.80 2.22
C SER A 43 -6.24 -1.20 0.97
N GLY A 44 -6.18 -2.47 0.55
CA GLY A 44 -6.92 -2.98 -0.59
C GLY A 44 -8.44 -2.98 -0.35
N ILE A 45 -8.89 -3.40 0.83
CA ILE A 45 -10.29 -3.35 1.23
C ILE A 45 -10.79 -1.90 1.24
N LEU A 46 -10.03 -0.98 1.85
CA LEU A 46 -10.37 0.45 1.86
C LEU A 46 -10.47 1.01 0.44
N GLY A 47 -9.54 0.66 -0.45
CA GLY A 47 -9.59 1.06 -1.86
C GLY A 47 -10.85 0.55 -2.57
N ILE A 48 -11.23 -0.71 -2.36
CA ILE A 48 -12.46 -1.29 -2.93
C ILE A 48 -13.72 -0.62 -2.37
N VAL A 49 -13.75 -0.33 -1.07
CA VAL A 49 -14.88 0.36 -0.42
C VAL A 49 -15.01 1.78 -0.98
N LEU A 50 -13.91 2.52 -1.10
CA LEU A 50 -13.91 3.87 -1.67
C LEU A 50 -14.35 3.88 -3.13
N ALA A 51 -13.84 2.95 -3.95
CA ALA A 51 -14.24 2.82 -5.34
C ALA A 51 -15.75 2.54 -5.46
N ARG A 52 -16.29 1.66 -4.60
CA ARG A 52 -17.74 1.41 -4.50
C ARG A 52 -18.53 2.65 -4.09
N MET A 53 -18.05 3.41 -3.09
CA MET A 53 -18.69 4.66 -2.66
C MET A 53 -18.72 5.72 -3.75
N MET A 54 -17.71 5.74 -4.63
CA MET A 54 -17.65 6.62 -5.80
C MET A 54 -18.51 6.13 -6.99
N GLY A 55 -19.22 5.00 -6.84
CA GLY A 55 -20.05 4.43 -7.90
C GLY A 55 -19.26 3.72 -9.01
N GLN A 56 -17.95 3.51 -8.84
CA GLN A 56 -17.18 2.74 -9.80
C GLN A 56 -17.53 1.25 -9.70
N LYS A 57 -17.91 0.67 -10.84
CA LYS A 57 -18.05 -0.78 -10.98
C LYS A 57 -16.68 -1.39 -11.25
N ILE A 58 -16.39 -2.51 -10.60
CA ILE A 58 -15.18 -3.29 -10.85
C ILE A 58 -15.36 -4.01 -12.19
N GLU A 59 -15.19 -3.28 -13.28
CA GLU A 59 -15.17 -3.80 -14.64
C GLU A 59 -13.71 -3.95 -15.08
N LEU A 60 -13.02 -4.90 -14.47
CA LEU A 60 -11.68 -5.29 -14.89
C LEU A 60 -11.80 -6.51 -15.81
N ASP A 61 -11.33 -6.35 -17.05
CA ASP A 61 -11.15 -7.47 -17.97
C ASP A 61 -10.16 -8.50 -17.38
N ARG A 62 -10.22 -9.76 -17.83
CA ARG A 62 -9.34 -10.84 -17.35
C ARG A 62 -7.85 -10.47 -17.46
N VAL A 63 -7.48 -9.72 -18.49
CA VAL A 63 -6.13 -9.18 -18.65
C VAL A 63 -5.82 -8.12 -17.60
N GLY A 64 -6.78 -7.23 -17.29
CA GLY A 64 -6.65 -6.22 -16.23
C GLY A 64 -6.43 -6.83 -14.85
N TRP A 65 -7.15 -7.91 -14.51
CA TRP A 65 -6.92 -8.65 -13.27
C TRP A 65 -5.51 -9.25 -13.20
N SER A 66 -5.02 -9.81 -14.30
CA SER A 66 -3.67 -10.39 -14.37
C SER A 66 -2.60 -9.32 -14.12
N VAL A 67 -2.75 -8.13 -14.71
CA VAL A 67 -1.83 -7.00 -14.51
C VAL A 67 -1.86 -6.52 -13.06
N VAL A 68 -3.05 -6.38 -12.45
CA VAL A 68 -3.18 -5.97 -11.05
C VAL A 68 -2.50 -6.96 -10.11
N VAL A 69 -2.65 -8.26 -10.35
CA VAL A 69 -2.01 -9.31 -9.56
C VAL A 69 -0.49 -9.29 -9.74
N ILE A 70 0.02 -9.18 -10.97
CA ILE A 70 1.46 -9.15 -11.24
C ILE A 70 2.11 -7.92 -10.61
N ILE A 71 1.49 -6.73 -10.77
CA ILE A 71 1.99 -5.50 -10.15
C ILE A 71 1.94 -5.62 -8.63
N GLY A 72 0.83 -6.09 -8.07
CA GLY A 72 0.67 -6.27 -6.63
C GLY A 72 1.74 -7.18 -6.03
N ILE A 73 1.96 -8.34 -6.64
CA ILE A 73 2.99 -9.31 -6.20
C ILE A 73 4.39 -8.71 -6.36
N SER A 74 4.69 -8.12 -7.51
CA SER A 74 6.04 -7.59 -7.78
C SER A 74 6.40 -6.41 -6.87
N GLN A 75 5.47 -5.46 -6.69
CA GLN A 75 5.69 -4.24 -5.92
C GLN A 75 5.55 -4.43 -4.41
N ASN A 76 4.60 -5.25 -3.95
CA ASN A 76 4.32 -5.34 -2.50
C ASN A 76 4.83 -6.62 -1.86
N ALA A 77 4.88 -7.74 -2.60
CA ALA A 77 5.35 -9.00 -2.04
C ALA A 77 6.84 -9.23 -2.30
N LEU A 78 7.27 -9.21 -3.57
CA LEU A 78 8.66 -9.51 -3.96
C LEU A 78 9.63 -8.41 -3.54
N TYR A 79 9.34 -7.15 -3.90
CA TYR A 79 10.19 -6.01 -3.51
C TYR A 79 10.42 -5.98 -2.00
N LEU A 80 9.35 -6.19 -1.25
CA LEU A 80 9.37 -6.08 0.19
C LEU A 80 10.03 -7.31 0.86
N ALA A 81 9.75 -8.52 0.38
CA ALA A 81 10.41 -9.72 0.85
C ALA A 81 11.93 -9.64 0.61
N PHE A 82 12.37 -9.20 -0.58
CA PHE A 82 13.79 -9.00 -0.83
C PHE A 82 14.38 -7.86 0.00
N ASN A 83 13.64 -6.79 0.24
CA ASN A 83 14.10 -5.70 1.10
C ASN A 83 14.33 -6.16 2.55
N PHE A 84 13.43 -6.99 3.11
CA PHE A 84 13.58 -7.53 4.45
C PHE A 84 14.62 -8.66 4.57
N ILE A 85 14.85 -9.44 3.51
CA ILE A 85 15.91 -10.46 3.50
C ILE A 85 17.30 -9.81 3.40
N ALA A 86 17.41 -8.70 2.67
CA ALA A 86 18.67 -7.99 2.49
C ALA A 86 19.04 -7.05 3.66
N MET A 87 18.09 -6.76 4.56
CA MET A 87 18.26 -5.92 5.74
C MET A 87 18.72 -6.74 6.96
#